data_AF-A0A0B6Z1G3-F1
#
_entry.id   AF-A0A0B6Z1G3-F1
#
_cell.length_a   1.000
_cell.length_b   1.000
_cell.length_c   1.000
_cell.angle_alpha   90.00
_cell.angle_beta   90.00
_cell.angle_gamma   90.00
#
_symmetry.space_group_name_H-M   'P 1'
#
loop_
_entity.id
_entity.type
_entity.pdbx_description
1 polymer ?
#
loop_
_entity_poly.entity_id
_entity_poly.type
_entity_poly.pdbx_seq_one_letter_code
_entity_poly.pdbx_strand_id
1 'polypeptide(L)'
;MCSVEDDGDIQPKRKDHSQSLQGKKCVKCDQPGVLVTRIHDSFCKTCFQVYVIHKFRAAIGKSKLIREGEQVLLAFSGGANSSALLHLIRDGLSERAHRKLRFI
;
A
#
# COMPACT_ATOMS: atom_id res chain seq x y z
N MET A 1 -7.81 38.99 13.28
CA MET A 1 -8.81 37.98 13.66
C MET A 1 -8.72 36.81 12.70
N CYS A 2 -8.24 35.66 13.14
CA CYS A 2 -8.48 34.38 12.47
C CYS A 2 -9.34 33.57 13.42
N SER A 3 -10.64 33.51 13.14
CA SER A 3 -11.57 32.64 13.86
C SER A 3 -11.32 31.23 13.35
N VAL A 4 -10.69 30.41 14.18
CA VAL A 4 -10.60 28.96 13.95
C VAL A 4 -11.89 28.40 14.52
N GLU A 5 -12.81 28.03 13.65
CA GLU A 5 -14.01 27.29 14.05
C GLU A 5 -13.57 25.88 14.45
N ASP A 6 -13.85 25.51 15.69
CA ASP A 6 -13.57 24.20 16.29
C ASP A 6 -14.56 23.18 15.70
N ASP A 7 -14.33 22.82 14.44
CA ASP A 7 -15.08 21.77 13.76
C ASP A 7 -14.66 20.43 14.35
N GLY A 8 -15.58 19.91 15.16
CA GLY A 8 -15.46 18.72 15.97
C GLY A 8 -14.78 17.55 15.26
N ASP A 9 -14.05 16.81 16.07
CA ASP A 9 -13.28 15.60 15.76
C ASP A 9 -14.11 14.58 14.95
N ILE A 10 -14.14 14.71 13.61
CA ILE A 10 -14.67 13.70 12.70
C ILE A 10 -13.64 12.57 12.68
N GLN A 11 -13.63 11.78 13.75
CA GLN A 11 -12.92 10.51 13.73
C GLN A 11 -13.59 9.65 12.66
N PRO A 12 -12.90 9.26 11.57
CA PRO A 12 -13.47 8.36 10.60
C PRO A 12 -13.77 7.04 11.31
N LYS A 13 -15.06 6.74 11.52
CA LYS A 13 -15.53 5.46 12.04
C LYS A 13 -14.91 4.36 11.18
N ARG A 14 -13.89 3.67 11.72
CA ARG A 14 -13.35 2.46 11.11
C ARG A 14 -14.50 1.45 11.10
N LYS A 15 -15.15 1.27 9.94
CA LYS A 15 -16.09 0.17 9.75
C LYS A 15 -15.32 -1.12 10.03
N ASP A 16 -15.76 -1.84 11.05
CA ASP A 16 -15.22 -3.14 11.41
C ASP A 16 -15.54 -4.12 10.27
N HIS A 17 -14.66 -4.18 9.27
CA HIS A 17 -14.75 -5.11 8.14
C HIS A 17 -14.39 -6.56 8.55
N SER A 18 -14.20 -6.80 9.86
CA SER A 18 -13.86 -8.08 10.48
C SER A 18 -14.92 -9.16 10.28
N GLN A 19 -16.18 -8.79 9.98
CA GLN A 19 -17.29 -9.75 9.86
C GLN A 19 -17.25 -10.66 8.60
N SER A 20 -16.34 -10.48 7.63
CA SER A 20 -16.35 -11.25 6.36
C SER A 20 -15.15 -12.17 6.12
N LEU A 21 -14.27 -12.36 7.11
CA LEU A 21 -13.04 -13.16 6.96
C LEU A 21 -13.18 -14.64 7.36
N GLN A 22 -14.20 -14.99 8.13
CA GLN A 22 -14.36 -16.35 8.67
C GLN A 22 -14.47 -17.37 7.52
N GLY A 23 -13.52 -18.31 7.49
CA GLY A 23 -13.46 -19.40 6.53
C GLY A 23 -12.86 -19.08 5.16
N LYS A 24 -12.43 -17.84 4.88
CA LYS A 24 -11.83 -17.50 3.58
C LYS A 24 -10.35 -17.86 3.53
N LYS A 25 -9.96 -18.59 2.49
CA LYS A 25 -8.57 -18.98 2.22
C LYS A 25 -7.90 -18.03 1.25
N CYS A 26 -6.58 -17.95 1.34
CA CYS A 26 -5.77 -17.14 0.45
C CYS A 26 -5.83 -17.66 -0.98
N VAL A 27 -6.23 -16.80 -1.93
CA VAL A 27 -6.33 -17.15 -3.35
C VAL A 27 -5.00 -17.56 -4.02
N LYS A 28 -3.86 -17.35 -3.34
CA LYS A 28 -2.53 -17.68 -3.86
C LYS A 28 -1.92 -18.96 -3.30
N CYS A 29 -2.21 -19.32 -2.05
CA CYS A 29 -1.51 -20.39 -1.34
C CYS A 29 -2.41 -21.24 -0.42
N ASP A 30 -3.72 -21.03 -0.47
CA ASP A 30 -4.75 -21.76 0.30
C ASP A 30 -4.63 -21.67 1.84
N GLN A 31 -3.68 -20.89 2.36
CA GLN A 31 -3.56 -20.60 3.80
C GLN A 31 -4.68 -19.67 4.30
N PRO A 32 -4.97 -19.63 5.62
CA PRO A 32 -5.99 -18.73 6.16
C PRO A 32 -5.79 -17.28 5.73
N GLY A 33 -6.85 -16.68 5.17
CA GLY A 33 -6.86 -15.29 4.76
C GLY A 33 -7.03 -14.34 5.95
N VAL A 34 -6.28 -13.24 5.96
CA VAL A 34 -6.31 -12.23 7.03
C VAL A 34 -6.93 -10.90 6.58
N LEU A 35 -7.13 -10.72 5.28
CA LEU A 35 -7.78 -9.55 4.69
C LEU A 35 -8.54 -9.94 3.41
N VAL A 36 -9.61 -9.21 3.13
CA VAL A 36 -10.38 -9.31 1.88
C VAL A 36 -10.22 -8.00 1.13
N THR A 37 -9.83 -8.07 -0.13
CA THR A 37 -9.79 -6.88 -1.00
C THR A 37 -11.17 -6.62 -1.61
N ARG A 38 -11.37 -5.48 -2.29
CA ARG A 38 -12.68 -5.09 -2.84
C ARG A 38 -13.29 -6.10 -3.84
N ILE A 39 -12.51 -7.05 -4.36
CA ILE A 39 -12.92 -8.04 -5.38
C ILE A 39 -13.12 -9.43 -4.75
N HIS A 40 -13.50 -9.51 -3.48
CA HIS A 40 -13.67 -10.77 -2.72
C HIS A 40 -12.42 -11.68 -2.62
N ASP A 41 -11.28 -11.32 -3.22
CA ASP A 41 -10.03 -12.03 -3.05
C ASP A 41 -9.55 -11.90 -1.60
N SER A 42 -9.46 -13.04 -0.94
CA SER A 42 -8.85 -13.15 0.39
C SER A 42 -7.36 -13.45 0.25
N PHE A 43 -6.54 -12.81 1.07
CA PHE A 43 -5.10 -13.01 1.09
C PHE A 43 -4.59 -13.28 2.51
N CYS A 44 -3.61 -14.18 2.64
CA CYS A 44 -2.76 -14.21 3.82
C CYS A 44 -1.82 -12.99 3.80
N LYS A 45 -1.20 -12.68 4.95
CA LYS A 45 -0.34 -11.50 5.12
C LYS A 45 0.78 -11.42 4.07
N THR A 46 1.48 -12.53 3.84
CA THR A 46 2.64 -12.59 2.96
C THR A 46 2.26 -12.42 1.49
N CYS A 47 1.24 -13.16 1.02
CA CYS A 47 0.76 -13.04 -0.35
C CYS A 47 0.18 -11.65 -0.64
N PHE A 48 -0.45 -11.00 0.34
CA PHE A 48 -0.92 -9.63 0.19
C PHE A 48 0.23 -8.64 0.03
N GLN A 49 1.30 -8.75 0.82
CA GLN A 49 2.47 -7.87 0.69
C GLN A 49 3.07 -7.95 -0.72
N VAL A 50 3.27 -9.18 -1.24
CA VAL A 50 3.74 -9.39 -2.62
C VAL A 50 2.78 -8.77 -3.64
N TYR A 51 1.47 -8.96 -3.44
CA TYR A 51 0.44 -8.38 -4.31
C TYR A 51 0.49 -6.84 -4.35
N VAL A 52 0.62 -6.19 -3.18
CA VAL A 52 0.70 -4.72 -3.09
C VAL A 52 1.98 -4.20 -3.74
N ILE A 53 3.14 -4.83 -3.49
CA ILE A 53 4.42 -4.48 -4.13
C ILE A 53 4.28 -4.56 -5.66
N HIS A 54 3.66 -5.63 -6.16
CA HIS A 54 3.43 -5.79 -7.59
C HIS A 54 2.51 -4.68 -8.16
N LYS A 55 1.40 -4.36 -7.49
CA LYS A 55 0.48 -3.28 -7.90
C LYS A 55 1.16 -1.91 -7.88
N PHE A 56 1.95 -1.62 -6.85
CA PHE A 56 2.72 -0.39 -6.74
C PHE A 56 3.68 -0.20 -7.93
N ARG A 57 4.47 -1.23 -8.24
CA ARG A 57 5.41 -1.20 -9.37
C ARG A 57 4.70 -1.01 -10.71
N ALA A 58 3.58 -1.72 -10.89
CA ALA A 58 2.76 -1.57 -12.09
C ALA A 58 2.16 -0.16 -12.20
N ALA A 59 1.76 0.45 -11.08
CA ALA A 59 1.24 1.82 -11.07
C ALA A 59 2.32 2.84 -11.47
N ILE A 60 3.51 2.78 -10.87
CA ILE A 60 4.64 3.67 -11.21
C ILE A 60 5.06 3.48 -12.68
N GLY A 61 5.17 2.23 -13.15
CA GLY A 61 5.56 1.95 -14.54
C GLY A 61 4.53 2.41 -15.57
N LYS A 62 3.24 2.40 -15.23
CA LYS A 62 2.15 2.86 -16.11
C LYS A 62 2.00 4.37 -16.11
N SER A 63 2.18 5.03 -14.96
CA SER A 63 2.04 6.48 -14.86
C SER A 63 3.14 7.23 -15.61
N LYS A 64 4.32 6.61 -15.78
CA LYS A 64 5.52 7.24 -16.36
C LYS A 64 5.88 8.57 -15.67
N LEU A 65 5.49 8.70 -14.40
CA LEU A 65 5.67 9.94 -13.64
C LEU A 65 7.13 10.23 -13.34
N ILE A 66 7.93 9.17 -13.15
CA ILE A 66 9.35 9.24 -12.79
C ILE A 66 10.17 8.67 -13.94
N ARG A 67 11.15 9.43 -14.42
CA ARG A 67 12.08 9.00 -15.47
C ARG A 67 13.28 8.28 -14.87
N GLU A 68 13.97 7.54 -15.72
CA GLU A 68 15.23 6.89 -15.34
C GLU A 68 16.31 7.94 -15.05
N GLY A 69 17.03 7.77 -13.95
CA GLY A 69 18.08 8.67 -13.49
C GLY A 69 17.60 9.94 -12.79
N GLU A 70 16.29 10.13 -12.63
CA GLU A 70 15.73 11.30 -11.94
C GLU A 70 15.98 11.23 -10.43
N GLN A 71 16.25 12.38 -9.80
CA GLN A 71 16.33 12.48 -8.34
C GLN A 71 14.93 12.69 -7.77
N VAL A 72 14.50 11.79 -6.88
CA VAL A 72 13.13 11.79 -6.37
C VAL A 72 13.12 11.96 -4.86
N LEU A 73 12.54 13.09 -4.41
CA LEU A 73 12.34 13.33 -2.98
C LEU A 73 11.03 12.69 -2.51
N LEU A 74 11.12 11.85 -1.47
CA LEU A 74 9.96 11.30 -0.79
C LEU A 74 9.59 12.14 0.44
N ALA A 75 8.43 12.77 0.42
CA ALA A 75 7.87 13.43 1.59
C ALA A 75 7.41 12.38 2.63
N PHE A 76 7.96 12.44 3.84
CA PHE A 76 7.66 11.50 4.92
C PHE A 76 7.08 12.22 6.14
N SER A 77 5.80 11.95 6.43
CA SER A 77 5.06 12.59 7.53
C SER A 77 5.03 11.79 8.84
N GLY A 78 5.53 10.54 8.84
CA GLY A 78 5.41 9.62 9.98
C GLY A 78 4.07 8.87 10.08
N GLY A 79 3.08 9.21 9.27
CA GLY A 79 1.80 8.50 9.21
C GLY A 79 1.89 7.10 8.57
N ALA A 80 0.80 6.33 8.66
CA ALA A 80 0.74 4.98 8.10
C ALA A 80 0.95 4.96 6.58
N ASN A 81 0.41 5.96 5.85
CA ASN A 81 0.49 6.03 4.39
C ASN A 81 1.92 6.33 3.92
N SER A 82 2.59 7.33 4.51
CA SER A 82 3.96 7.68 4.16
C SER A 82 4.95 6.59 4.57
N SER A 83 4.70 5.89 5.69
CA SER A 83 5.45 4.71 6.11
C SER A 83 5.29 3.52 5.16
N ALA A 84 4.06 3.22 4.73
CA ALA A 84 3.82 2.18 3.74
C ALA A 84 4.50 2.53 2.40
N LEU A 85 4.41 3.78 1.95
CA LEU A 85 5.05 4.23 0.72
C LEU A 85 6.58 4.10 0.78
N LEU A 86 7.20 4.51 1.90
CA LEU A 86 8.65 4.34 2.12
C LEU A 86 9.06 2.87 2.02
N HIS A 87 8.30 1.97 2.65
CA HIS A 87 8.55 0.53 2.57
C HIS A 87 8.44 0.00 1.13
N LEU A 88 7.41 0.40 0.38
CA LEU A 88 7.22 0.00 -1.01
C LEU A 88 8.33 0.50 -1.95
N ILE A 89 8.81 1.74 -1.74
CA ILE A 89 9.94 2.29 -2.49
C ILE A 89 11.22 1.52 -2.17
N ARG A 90 11.51 1.26 -0.89
CA ARG A 90 12.66 0.49 -0.47
C ARG A 90 12.68 -0.91 -1.11
N ASP A 91 11.54 -1.60 -1.11
CA ASP A 91 11.43 -2.90 -1.77
C ASP A 91 11.56 -2.79 -3.29
N GLY A 92 11.02 -1.74 -3.89
CA GLY A 92 11.09 -1.47 -5.33
C GLY A 92 12.50 -1.15 -5.85
N LEU A 93 13.36 -0.59 -5.00
CA LEU A 93 14.78 -0.31 -5.25
C LEU A 93 15.67 -1.54 -4.99
N SER A 94 15.21 -2.56 -4.28
CA SER A 94 16.02 -3.75 -3.99
C SER A 94 16.36 -4.55 -5.27
N GLU A 95 17.58 -5.12 -5.33
CA GLU A 95 18.11 -5.81 -6.52
C GLU A 95 17.36 -7.10 -6.90
N ARG A 96 16.53 -7.62 -5.99
CA ARG A 96 15.73 -8.83 -6.21
C ARG A 96 14.49 -8.58 -7.09
N ALA A 97 14.28 -7.35 -7.55
CA ALA A 97 13.03 -6.93 -8.19
C ALA A 97 13.14 -6.87 -9.73
N HIS A 98 12.40 -7.73 -10.45
CA HIS A 98 12.29 -7.68 -11.92
C HIS A 98 11.67 -6.35 -12.38
N ARG A 99 12.47 -5.44 -12.98
CA ARG A 99 12.20 -4.00 -13.30
C ARG A 99 12.43 -3.03 -12.13
N LYS A 100 13.68 -2.90 -11.69
CA LYS A 100 14.10 -1.99 -10.60
C LYS A 100 13.55 -0.57 -10.81
N LEU A 101 13.14 0.10 -9.74
CA LEU A 101 12.93 1.54 -9.79
C LEU A 101 14.29 2.20 -10.06
N ARG A 102 14.38 3.01 -11.11
CA ARG A 102 15.65 3.57 -11.62
C ARG A 102 15.78 5.06 -11.33
N PHE A 103 15.27 5.50 -10.19
CA PHE A 103 15.51 6.84 -9.68
C PHE A 103 16.46 6.77 -8.49
N ILE A 104 17.16 7.88 -8.24
CA ILE A 104 18.21 8.00 -7.21
C ILE A 104 17.65 8.73 -6.00
#